data_AF-A0A7V9LA86-F1
#
_entry.id   AF-A0A7V9LA86-F1
#
_cell.length_a   1.000
_cell.length_b   1.000
_cell.length_c   1.000
_cell.angle_alpha   90.00
_cell.angle_beta   90.00
_cell.angle_gamma   90.00
#
_symmetry.space_group_name_H-M   'P 1'
#
loop_
_entity.id
_entity.type
_entity.pdbx_description
1 polymer ?
#
loop_
_entity_poly.entity_id
_entity_poly.type
_entity_poly.pdbx_seq_one_letter_code
_entity_poly.pdbx_strand_id
1 'polypeptide(L)'
;MKTLSLALLAVIAGTASAQPGADPTGDPPPYPAPQPPQPYPQPYAPPYAPPPPQGYAPPPQNYVPVQLSADDQELLQKGEISDGQHVGGAVVSLFFGFGIGQAVQGRYGETGWIFTIGEIASITALFVGLGQAFDDCFEGDNTCNDNQGETLMIGGLVGLLVFRVWEVVDAFSGPPKHNRKVRELRMRLGMPQPMFTKVVPYVNTNRDGGGTAGFVLRF
;
A
#
# COMPACT_ATOMS: atom_id res chain seq x y z
N MET A 1 24.20 -30.50 17.40
CA MET A 1 23.98 -30.09 16.00
C MET A 1 22.75 -30.80 15.43
N LYS A 2 21.56 -30.22 15.59
CA LYS A 2 20.33 -30.65 14.91
C LYS A 2 19.93 -29.53 13.97
N THR A 3 19.98 -29.82 12.68
CA THR A 3 19.41 -29.11 11.52
C THR A 3 18.51 -27.93 11.88
N LEU A 4 19.11 -26.73 11.93
CA LEU A 4 18.40 -25.47 11.82
C LEU A 4 18.01 -25.31 10.35
N SER A 5 16.82 -25.82 10.01
CA SER A 5 16.22 -25.65 8.69
C SER A 5 16.12 -24.17 8.38
N LEU A 6 16.97 -23.74 7.46
CA LEU A 6 16.98 -22.44 6.82
C LEU A 6 15.63 -22.27 6.07
N ALA A 7 14.62 -21.76 6.77
CA ALA A 7 13.37 -21.32 6.14
C ALA A 7 13.68 -19.99 5.43
N LEU A 8 14.18 -20.15 4.20
CA LEU A 8 14.40 -19.10 3.23
C LEU A 8 13.11 -18.27 3.10
N LEU A 9 13.26 -16.97 3.36
CA LEU A 9 12.26 -15.93 3.11
C LEU A 9 11.70 -16.06 1.68
N ALA A 10 10.51 -16.65 1.54
CA ALA A 10 9.66 -16.49 0.38
C ALA A 10 8.90 -15.17 0.54
N VAL A 11 9.59 -14.05 0.38
CA VAL A 11 8.94 -12.74 0.28
C VAL A 11 8.77 -12.39 -1.20
N ILE A 12 7.53 -12.54 -1.64
CA ILE A 12 6.89 -11.95 -2.83
C ILE A 12 7.20 -12.63 -4.17
N ALA A 13 6.42 -13.67 -4.48
CA ALA A 13 5.95 -13.92 -5.84
C ALA A 13 4.57 -14.63 -5.81
N GLY A 14 3.53 -13.90 -6.20
CA GLY A 14 2.32 -14.48 -6.81
C GLY A 14 1.24 -15.06 -5.91
N THR A 15 0.14 -14.34 -5.76
CA THR A 15 -1.19 -14.92 -6.06
C THR A 15 -1.95 -13.98 -6.98
N ALA A 16 -1.40 -13.73 -8.17
CA ALA A 16 -2.28 -13.61 -9.33
C ALA A 16 -2.85 -15.01 -9.51
N SER A 17 -4.03 -15.28 -8.98
CA SER A 17 -4.77 -16.51 -9.24
C SER A 17 -5.05 -16.54 -10.75
N ALA A 18 -4.17 -17.23 -11.48
CA ALA A 18 -4.47 -17.65 -12.84
C ALA A 18 -5.78 -18.42 -12.77
N GLN A 19 -6.84 -17.86 -13.37
CA GLN A 19 -8.10 -18.59 -13.51
C GLN A 19 -7.80 -19.89 -14.26
N PRO A 20 -8.43 -21.02 -13.88
CA PRO A 20 -8.26 -22.28 -14.57
C PRO A 20 -8.50 -22.06 -16.06
N GLY A 21 -7.45 -22.33 -16.85
CA GLY A 21 -7.45 -22.10 -18.28
C GLY A 21 -8.62 -22.82 -18.94
N ALA A 22 -9.31 -22.10 -19.82
CA ALA A 22 -10.25 -22.70 -20.76
C ALA A 22 -9.52 -23.75 -21.59
N ASP A 23 -10.16 -24.90 -21.76
CA ASP A 23 -9.69 -26.05 -22.51
C ASP A 23 -9.28 -25.65 -23.95
N PRO A 24 -8.00 -25.79 -24.34
CA PRO A 24 -7.50 -25.34 -25.64
C PRO A 24 -7.93 -26.23 -26.82
N THR A 25 -8.74 -27.27 -26.58
CA THR A 25 -9.12 -28.25 -27.62
C THR A 25 -10.45 -27.98 -28.30
N GLY A 26 -11.17 -26.92 -27.90
CA GLY A 26 -12.38 -26.50 -28.62
C GLY A 26 -12.02 -25.73 -29.89
N ASP A 27 -12.22 -26.34 -31.07
CA ASP A 27 -12.23 -25.62 -32.33
C ASP A 27 -13.16 -24.39 -32.18
N PRO A 28 -12.65 -23.16 -32.44
CA PRO A 28 -13.49 -21.97 -32.34
C PRO A 28 -14.67 -22.14 -33.30
N PRO A 29 -15.91 -21.87 -32.84
CA PRO A 29 -17.07 -21.95 -33.72
C PRO A 29 -16.82 -21.04 -34.93
N PRO A 30 -17.14 -21.49 -36.16
CA PRO A 30 -16.88 -20.73 -37.37
C PRO A 30 -17.45 -19.33 -37.23
N TYR A 31 -16.59 -18.33 -37.41
CA TYR A 31 -16.98 -16.93 -37.30
C TYR A 31 -18.18 -16.68 -38.24
N PRO A 32 -19.30 -16.14 -37.73
CA PRO A 32 -20.39 -15.75 -38.60
C PRO A 32 -19.88 -14.74 -39.62
N ALA A 33 -20.32 -14.89 -40.87
CA ALA A 33 -19.95 -14.00 -41.96
C ALA A 33 -20.15 -12.53 -41.54
N PRO A 34 -19.25 -11.60 -41.94
CA PRO A 34 -19.40 -10.19 -41.65
C PRO A 34 -20.80 -9.74 -42.07
N GLN A 35 -21.59 -9.26 -41.09
CA GLN A 35 -22.87 -8.68 -41.42
C GLN A 35 -22.63 -7.48 -42.34
N PRO A 36 -23.43 -7.31 -43.40
CA PRO A 36 -23.34 -6.13 -44.24
C PRO A 36 -23.43 -4.88 -43.35
N PRO A 37 -22.64 -3.83 -43.64
CA PRO A 37 -22.62 -2.62 -42.83
C PRO A 37 -24.04 -2.13 -42.62
N GLN A 38 -24.49 -2.19 -41.37
CA GLN A 38 -25.76 -1.62 -40.96
C GLN A 38 -25.69 -0.13 -41.31
N PRO A 39 -26.72 0.44 -41.96
CA PRO A 39 -26.81 1.88 -42.16
C PRO A 39 -26.56 2.56 -40.82
N TYR A 40 -25.58 3.48 -40.78
CA TYR A 40 -25.31 4.26 -39.59
C TYR A 40 -26.65 4.81 -39.07
N PRO A 41 -27.07 4.48 -37.84
CA PRO A 41 -28.25 5.09 -37.28
C PRO A 41 -28.02 6.59 -37.31
N GLN A 42 -28.86 7.29 -38.09
CA GLN A 42 -28.89 8.74 -38.12
C GLN A 42 -28.94 9.20 -36.66
N PRO A 43 -28.08 10.14 -36.23
CA PRO A 43 -28.16 10.71 -34.90
C PRO A 43 -29.57 11.30 -34.76
N TYR A 44 -30.45 10.58 -34.07
CA TYR A 44 -31.71 11.16 -33.62
C TYR A 44 -31.29 12.33 -32.75
N ALA A 45 -31.51 13.54 -33.25
CA ALA A 45 -31.39 14.73 -32.42
C ALA A 45 -32.27 14.47 -31.19
N PRO A 46 -31.70 14.39 -29.98
CA PRO A 46 -32.50 14.11 -28.80
C PRO A 46 -33.59 15.18 -28.76
N PRO A 47 -34.87 14.78 -28.60
CA PRO A 47 -35.96 15.75 -28.47
C PRO A 47 -35.57 16.74 -27.38
N TYR A 48 -35.67 18.04 -27.72
CA TYR A 48 -35.32 19.17 -26.87
C TYR A 48 -35.60 18.84 -25.40
N ALA A 49 -34.52 18.62 -24.63
CA ALA A 49 -34.66 18.46 -23.20
C ALA A 49 -35.31 19.76 -22.68
N PRO A 50 -36.42 19.68 -21.92
CA PRO A 50 -37.03 20.86 -21.35
C PRO A 50 -35.96 21.62 -20.54
N PRO A 51 -35.97 22.96 -20.60
CA PRO A 51 -35.02 23.76 -19.84
C PRO A 51 -35.06 23.30 -18.37
N PRO A 52 -33.89 23.15 -17.71
CA PRO A 52 -33.85 22.74 -16.32
C PRO A 52 -34.76 23.68 -15.51
N PRO A 53 -35.62 23.16 -14.62
CA PRO A 53 -36.53 23.96 -13.83
C PRO A 53 -35.78 25.13 -13.19
N GLN A 54 -36.20 26.35 -13.49
CA GLN A 54 -35.59 27.54 -12.91
C GLN A 54 -35.72 27.51 -11.38
N GLY A 55 -34.60 27.31 -10.71
CA GLY A 55 -34.32 27.83 -9.39
C GLY A 55 -35.18 27.30 -8.24
N TYR A 56 -35.03 26.04 -7.87
CA TYR A 56 -35.15 25.73 -6.45
C TYR A 56 -33.92 26.29 -5.75
N ALA A 57 -34.10 27.39 -5.01
CA ALA A 57 -33.08 27.84 -4.07
C ALA A 57 -32.73 26.66 -3.16
N PRO A 58 -31.45 26.30 -3.00
CA PRO A 58 -31.07 25.21 -2.12
C PRO A 58 -31.63 25.50 -0.72
N PRO A 59 -32.21 24.50 -0.02
CA PRO A 59 -32.76 24.71 1.31
C PRO A 59 -31.69 25.31 2.23
N PRO A 60 -32.07 26.22 3.15
CA PRO A 60 -31.13 26.83 4.07
C PRO A 60 -30.36 25.74 4.83
N GLN A 61 -29.05 25.69 4.61
CA GLN A 61 -28.15 24.74 5.26
C GLN A 61 -28.06 25.16 6.73
N ASN A 62 -28.80 24.46 7.59
CA ASN A 62 -28.75 24.70 9.02
C ASN A 62 -27.40 24.20 9.54
N TYR A 63 -26.45 25.11 9.74
CA TYR A 63 -25.10 24.80 10.19
C TYR A 63 -25.15 24.37 11.65
N VAL A 64 -25.25 23.07 11.90
CA VAL A 64 -24.98 22.52 13.23
C VAL A 64 -23.47 22.56 13.40
N PRO A 65 -22.93 23.28 14.40
CA PRO A 65 -21.49 23.25 14.66
C PRO A 65 -21.09 21.83 15.05
N VAL A 66 -20.52 21.09 14.10
CA VAL A 66 -19.98 19.76 14.36
C VAL A 66 -18.77 19.98 15.27
N GLN A 67 -18.88 19.53 16.52
CA GLN A 67 -17.72 19.51 17.42
C GLN A 67 -16.79 18.40 16.97
N LEU A 68 -15.64 18.76 16.38
CA LEU A 68 -14.60 17.79 16.04
C LEU A 68 -13.77 17.43 17.26
N SER A 69 -13.44 16.15 17.38
CA SER A 69 -12.40 15.70 18.31
C SER A 69 -11.05 16.33 17.94
N ALA A 70 -10.13 16.44 18.91
CA ALA A 70 -8.77 16.94 18.66
C ALA A 70 -8.07 16.12 17.56
N ASP A 71 -8.25 14.79 17.58
CA ASP A 71 -7.69 13.88 16.58
C ASP A 71 -8.26 14.13 15.18
N ASP A 72 -9.56 14.42 15.06
CA ASP A 72 -10.17 14.75 13.77
C ASP A 72 -9.70 16.11 13.24
N GLN A 73 -9.48 17.08 14.13
CA GLN A 73 -8.89 18.37 13.77
C GLN A 73 -7.46 18.19 13.27
N GLU A 74 -6.65 17.37 13.94
CA GLU A 74 -5.28 17.05 13.52
C GLU A 74 -5.27 16.32 12.16
N LEU A 75 -6.16 15.33 11.97
CA LEU A 75 -6.29 14.61 10.70
C LEU A 75 -6.67 15.56 9.55
N LEU A 76 -7.57 16.51 9.79
CA LEU A 76 -7.93 17.50 8.79
C LEU A 76 -6.82 18.51 8.52
N GLN A 77 -6.05 18.91 9.54
CA GLN A 77 -4.88 19.76 9.40
C GLN A 77 -3.77 19.09 8.59
N LYS A 78 -3.49 17.81 8.86
CA LYS A 78 -2.54 17.00 8.10
C LYS A 78 -2.98 16.81 6.64
N GLY A 79 -4.30 16.68 6.42
CA GLY A 79 -4.86 16.48 5.09
C GLY A 79 -4.64 15.07 4.54
N GLU A 80 -4.94 14.90 3.25
CA GLU A 80 -4.68 13.64 2.55
C GLU A 80 -3.22 13.53 2.14
N ILE A 81 -2.68 12.32 2.23
CA ILE A 81 -1.35 11.97 1.74
C ILE A 81 -1.43 11.86 0.22
N SER A 82 -0.60 12.63 -0.48
CA SER A 82 -0.54 12.61 -1.94
C SER A 82 -0.01 11.28 -2.47
N ASP A 83 -0.37 10.94 -3.72
CA ASP A 83 0.14 9.73 -4.40
C ASP A 83 1.68 9.71 -4.43
N GLY A 84 2.32 10.88 -4.61
CA GLY A 84 3.77 11.04 -4.57
C GLY A 84 4.38 10.75 -3.19
N GLN A 85 3.74 11.20 -2.10
CA GLN A 85 4.17 10.88 -0.74
C GLN A 85 3.93 9.40 -0.41
N HIS A 86 2.85 8.80 -0.90
CA HIS A 86 2.57 7.38 -0.71
C HIS A 86 3.63 6.52 -1.39
N VAL A 87 3.82 6.68 -2.70
CA VAL A 87 4.80 5.92 -3.48
C VAL A 87 6.22 6.24 -3.01
N GLY A 88 6.55 7.53 -2.83
CA GLY A 88 7.84 7.97 -2.34
C GLY A 88 8.16 7.39 -0.96
N GLY A 89 7.21 7.43 -0.02
CA GLY A 89 7.37 6.84 1.30
C GLY A 89 7.54 5.32 1.26
N ALA A 90 6.83 4.62 0.37
CA ALA A 90 6.99 3.18 0.22
C ALA A 90 8.36 2.80 -0.36
N VAL A 91 8.84 3.51 -1.39
CA VAL A 91 10.17 3.30 -1.97
C VAL A 91 11.26 3.61 -0.93
N VAL A 92 11.15 4.73 -0.22
CA VAL A 92 12.12 5.10 0.82
C VAL A 92 12.12 4.08 1.96
N SER A 93 10.94 3.60 2.37
CA SER A 93 10.83 2.51 3.35
C SER A 93 11.59 1.28 2.88
N LEU A 94 11.47 0.86 1.61
CA LEU A 94 12.15 -0.32 1.07
C LEU A 94 13.68 -0.26 1.15
N PHE A 95 14.29 0.93 1.04
CA PHE A 95 15.76 1.07 0.99
C PHE A 95 16.42 1.50 2.29
N PHE A 96 15.82 2.41 3.07
CA PHE A 96 16.52 3.06 4.19
C PHE A 96 16.14 2.53 5.57
N GLY A 97 14.85 2.32 5.79
CA GLY A 97 14.32 1.86 7.07
C GLY A 97 14.18 2.93 8.13
N PHE A 98 14.14 2.48 9.38
CA PHE A 98 13.99 3.29 10.59
C PHE A 98 12.74 4.16 10.60
N GLY A 99 11.69 3.78 9.86
CA GLY A 99 10.47 4.56 9.75
C GLY A 99 10.59 5.83 8.89
N ILE A 100 11.66 5.97 8.09
CA ILE A 100 11.87 7.12 7.22
C ILE A 100 10.76 7.20 6.16
N GLY A 101 10.26 6.06 5.67
CA GLY A 101 9.13 6.05 4.72
C GLY A 101 7.87 6.69 5.30
N GLN A 102 7.59 6.43 6.57
CA GLN A 102 6.48 6.99 7.33
C GLN A 102 6.71 8.49 7.58
N ALA A 103 7.96 8.93 7.77
CA ALA A 103 8.29 10.34 7.85
C ALA A 103 8.00 11.09 6.55
N VAL A 104 8.35 10.51 5.39
CA VAL A 104 8.00 11.08 4.06
C VAL A 104 6.47 11.18 3.88
N GLN A 105 5.72 10.23 4.43
CA GLN A 105 4.26 10.23 4.44
C GLN A 105 3.63 11.17 5.48
N GLY A 106 4.43 11.83 6.34
CA GLY A 106 3.91 12.65 7.45
C GLY A 106 3.29 11.84 8.60
N ARG A 107 3.55 10.53 8.66
CA ARG A 107 3.00 9.55 9.61
C ARG A 107 4.04 9.02 10.60
N TYR A 108 5.17 9.71 10.76
CA TYR A 108 6.23 9.26 11.68
C TYR A 108 5.74 9.12 13.13
N GLY A 109 4.95 10.08 13.62
CA GLY A 109 4.40 10.05 14.98
C GLY A 109 3.36 8.94 15.21
N GLU A 110 2.73 8.42 14.15
CA GLU A 110 1.74 7.34 14.27
C GLU A 110 2.41 5.97 14.38
N THR A 111 3.29 5.64 13.43
CA THR A 111 3.91 4.31 13.33
C THR A 111 5.42 4.33 13.10
N GLY A 112 5.97 5.41 12.50
CA GLY A 112 7.39 5.48 12.13
C GLY A 112 8.36 5.26 13.29
N TRP A 113 8.09 5.87 14.45
CA TRP A 113 8.96 5.77 15.63
C TRP A 113 9.11 4.33 16.17
N ILE A 114 8.10 3.47 16.00
CA ILE A 114 8.14 2.08 16.45
C ILE A 114 9.21 1.32 15.68
N PHE A 115 9.30 1.56 14.37
CA PHE A 115 10.31 0.95 13.51
C PHE A 115 11.70 1.45 13.88
N THR A 116 11.88 2.74 14.15
CA THR A 116 13.17 3.29 14.60
C THR A 116 13.67 2.58 15.87
N ILE A 117 12.83 2.46 16.90
CA ILE A 117 13.22 1.82 18.15
C ILE A 117 13.44 0.32 17.95
N GLY A 118 12.54 -0.36 17.24
CA GLY A 118 12.61 -1.79 16.98
C GLY A 118 13.87 -2.20 16.21
N GLU A 119 14.22 -1.44 15.17
CA GLU A 119 15.42 -1.68 14.37
C GLU A 119 16.70 -1.36 15.15
N ILE A 120 16.75 -0.24 15.90
CA ILE A 120 17.90 0.06 16.77
C ILE A 120 18.11 -1.03 17.82
N ALA A 121 17.04 -1.51 18.47
CA ALA A 121 17.13 -2.58 19.45
C ALA A 121 17.64 -3.88 18.82
N SER A 122 17.14 -4.22 17.63
CA SER A 122 17.54 -5.41 16.87
C SER A 122 19.01 -5.35 16.43
N ILE A 123 19.45 -4.20 15.92
CA ILE A 123 20.85 -3.95 15.55
C ILE A 123 21.75 -4.02 16.78
N THR A 124 21.32 -3.43 17.90
CA THR A 124 22.08 -3.47 19.16
C THR A 124 22.24 -4.92 19.64
N ALA A 125 21.17 -5.70 19.66
CA ALA A 125 21.22 -7.11 20.02
C ALA A 125 22.17 -7.90 19.10
N LEU A 126 22.16 -7.62 17.79
CA LEU A 126 23.04 -8.24 16.82
C LEU A 126 24.52 -7.91 17.10
N PHE A 127 24.87 -6.65 17.36
CA PHE A 127 26.25 -6.25 17.66
C PHE A 127 26.74 -6.73 19.03
N VAL A 128 25.87 -6.74 20.05
CA VAL A 128 26.20 -7.30 21.36
C VAL A 128 26.44 -8.80 21.26
N GLY A 129 25.57 -9.54 20.56
CA GLY A 129 25.76 -10.97 20.32
C GLY A 129 27.03 -11.28 19.52
N LEU A 130 27.35 -10.44 18.53
CA LEU A 130 28.61 -10.55 17.78
C LEU A 130 29.84 -10.32 18.66
N GLY A 131 29.82 -9.32 19.54
CA GLY A 131 30.90 -9.06 20.49
C GLY A 131 31.16 -10.24 21.42
N GLN A 132 30.09 -10.77 22.04
CA GLN A 132 30.17 -11.95 22.91
C GLN A 132 30.73 -13.17 22.17
N ALA A 133 30.26 -13.42 20.95
CA ALA A 133 30.76 -14.52 20.13
C ALA A 133 32.26 -14.40 19.79
N PHE A 134 32.79 -13.17 19.68
CA PHE A 134 34.23 -12.96 19.52
C PHE A 134 34.99 -13.16 20.83
N ASP A 135 34.53 -12.57 21.92
CA ASP A 135 35.19 -12.67 23.23
C ASP A 135 35.33 -14.14 23.67
N ASP A 136 34.26 -14.93 23.55
CA ASP A 136 34.25 -16.36 23.90
C ASP A 136 35.23 -17.21 23.07
N CYS A 137 35.50 -16.81 21.83
CA CYS A 137 36.41 -17.54 20.95
C CYS A 137 37.89 -17.13 21.12
N PHE A 138 38.18 -15.94 21.65
CA PHE A 138 39.56 -15.45 21.81
C PHE A 138 40.13 -15.67 23.22
N GLU A 139 39.30 -15.81 24.26
CA GLU A 139 39.78 -15.97 25.65
C GLU A 139 40.31 -17.36 26.01
N GLY A 140 40.41 -18.29 25.05
CA GLY A 140 41.32 -19.45 25.16
C GLY A 140 40.72 -20.73 25.76
N ASP A 141 39.43 -20.76 26.08
CA ASP A 141 38.72 -22.02 26.28
C ASP A 141 38.37 -22.61 24.91
N ASN A 142 38.81 -23.83 24.64
CA ASN A 142 38.68 -24.51 23.34
C ASN A 142 37.23 -24.85 22.91
N THR A 143 36.22 -24.23 23.53
CA THR A 143 34.81 -24.48 23.29
C THR A 143 34.06 -23.17 23.05
N CYS A 144 34.03 -22.70 21.81
CA CYS A 144 33.14 -21.63 21.32
C CYS A 144 31.66 -22.09 21.31
N ASN A 145 31.11 -22.51 22.45
CA ASN A 145 29.76 -23.06 22.57
C ASN A 145 28.88 -22.27 23.55
N ASP A 146 29.12 -20.96 23.71
CA ASP A 146 28.13 -20.14 24.41
C ASP A 146 26.91 -19.90 23.51
N ASN A 147 25.77 -20.39 23.98
CA ASN A 147 24.50 -20.22 23.29
C ASN A 147 23.97 -18.78 23.43
N GLN A 148 24.48 -17.98 24.37
CA GLN A 148 23.96 -16.65 24.65
C GLN A 148 24.28 -15.66 23.51
N GLY A 149 25.55 -15.57 23.09
CA GLY A 149 25.98 -14.70 21.98
C GLY A 149 25.29 -15.07 20.66
N GLU A 150 25.22 -16.36 20.34
CA GLU A 150 24.51 -16.88 19.16
C GLU A 150 23.02 -16.50 19.20
N THR A 151 22.37 -16.67 20.35
CA THR A 151 20.94 -16.33 20.52
C THR A 151 20.68 -14.84 20.31
N LEU A 152 21.54 -13.95 20.83
CA LEU A 152 21.39 -12.50 20.64
C LEU A 152 21.62 -12.09 19.18
N MET A 153 22.60 -12.70 18.51
CA MET A 153 22.88 -12.44 17.10
C MET A 153 21.71 -12.87 16.21
N ILE A 154 21.22 -14.11 16.38
CA ILE A 154 20.08 -14.64 15.62
C ILE A 154 18.81 -13.83 15.95
N GLY A 155 18.57 -13.56 17.24
CA GLY A 155 17.42 -12.78 17.69
C GLY A 155 17.41 -11.36 17.12
N GLY A 156 18.56 -10.69 17.12
CA GLY A 156 18.74 -9.37 16.50
C GLY A 156 18.49 -9.40 14.98
N LEU A 157 19.01 -10.40 14.27
CA LEU A 157 18.79 -10.53 12.83
C LEU A 157 17.32 -10.79 12.48
N VAL A 158 16.67 -11.72 13.19
CA VAL A 158 15.25 -12.03 13.00
C VAL A 158 14.39 -10.83 13.34
N GLY A 159 14.67 -10.14 14.45
CA GLY A 159 14.00 -8.92 14.84
C GLY A 159 14.08 -7.85 13.75
N LEU A 160 15.28 -7.61 13.22
CA LEU A 160 15.51 -6.65 12.15
C LEU A 160 14.67 -6.99 10.91
N LEU A 161 14.65 -8.26 10.47
CA LEU A 161 13.86 -8.69 9.32
C LEU A 161 12.34 -8.54 9.53
N VAL A 162 11.84 -8.86 10.73
CA VAL A 162 10.41 -8.71 11.05
C VAL A 162 9.99 -7.25 11.04
N PHE A 163 10.75 -6.38 11.72
CA PHE A 163 10.48 -4.94 11.68
C PHE A 163 10.58 -4.40 10.27
N ARG A 164 11.53 -4.90 9.47
CA ARG A 164 11.72 -4.48 8.10
C ARG A 164 10.51 -4.77 7.21
N VAL A 165 10.01 -6.01 7.27
CA VAL A 165 8.83 -6.41 6.50
C VAL A 165 7.60 -5.65 6.96
N TRP A 166 7.43 -5.48 8.28
CA TRP A 166 6.30 -4.73 8.82
C TRP A 166 6.33 -3.26 8.40
N GLU A 167 7.48 -2.59 8.44
CA GLU A 167 7.63 -1.20 8.02
C GLU A 167 7.18 -1.00 6.58
N VAL A 168 7.64 -1.87 5.67
CA VAL A 168 7.27 -1.81 4.25
C VAL A 168 5.76 -2.01 4.08
N VAL A 169 5.16 -3.00 4.75
CA VAL A 169 3.72 -3.26 4.68
C VAL A 169 2.91 -2.07 5.22
N ASP A 170 3.31 -1.46 6.33
CA ASP A 170 2.65 -0.27 6.88
C ASP A 170 2.77 0.95 5.94
N ALA A 171 3.93 1.13 5.29
CA ALA A 171 4.14 2.20 4.32
C ALA A 171 3.20 2.07 3.11
N PHE A 172 2.86 0.84 2.68
CA PHE A 172 1.88 0.62 1.60
C PHE A 172 0.42 0.73 2.05
N SER A 173 0.08 0.15 3.21
CA SER A 173 -1.31 -0.01 3.65
C SER A 173 -1.87 1.17 4.45
N GLY A 174 -1.00 1.97 5.06
CA GLY A 174 -1.41 3.06 5.94
C GLY A 174 -2.02 4.27 5.21
N PRO A 175 -1.42 4.81 4.13
CA PRO A 175 -1.96 5.99 3.43
C PRO A 175 -3.40 5.82 2.93
N PRO A 176 -3.83 4.68 2.34
CA PRO A 176 -5.23 4.47 1.97
C PRO A 176 -6.20 4.56 3.16
N LYS A 177 -5.81 4.03 4.33
CA LYS A 177 -6.63 4.08 5.55
C LYS A 177 -6.73 5.50 6.10
N HIS A 178 -5.62 6.25 6.10
CA HIS A 178 -5.57 7.66 6.48
C HIS A 178 -6.47 8.51 5.57
N ASN A 179 -6.27 8.42 4.26
CA ASN A 179 -7.03 9.20 3.28
C ASN A 179 -8.53 8.89 3.34
N ARG A 180 -8.92 7.64 3.60
CA ARG A 180 -10.34 7.29 3.80
C ARG A 180 -10.96 8.06 4.97
N LYS A 181 -10.29 8.11 6.12
CA LYS A 181 -10.76 8.86 7.30
C LYS A 181 -10.89 10.35 7.01
N VAL A 182 -9.88 10.95 6.37
CA VAL A 182 -9.91 12.38 6.00
C VAL A 182 -11.08 12.69 5.07
N ARG A 183 -11.34 11.83 4.08
CA ARG A 183 -12.48 11.99 3.16
C ARG A 183 -13.82 11.87 3.87
N GLU A 184 -13.96 10.89 4.75
CA GLU A 184 -15.17 10.71 5.58
C GLU A 184 -15.43 11.95 6.45
N LEU A 185 -14.40 12.52 7.08
CA LEU A 185 -14.51 13.75 7.86
C LEU A 185 -14.91 14.94 6.98
N ARG A 186 -14.30 15.09 5.80
CA ARG A 186 -14.66 16.16 4.85
C ARG A 186 -16.10 16.06 4.37
N MET A 187 -16.58 14.85 4.07
CA MET A 187 -17.99 14.62 3.71
C MET A 187 -18.94 15.01 4.84
N ARG A 188 -18.62 14.64 6.09
CA ARG A 188 -19.44 15.01 7.26
C ARG A 188 -19.53 16.52 7.47
N LEU A 189 -18.50 17.26 7.08
CA LEU A 189 -18.42 18.71 7.23
C LEU A 189 -18.90 19.48 6.00
N GLY A 190 -19.42 18.79 4.98
CA GLY A 190 -19.84 19.43 3.72
C GLY A 190 -18.70 20.10 2.96
N MET A 191 -17.44 19.73 3.25
CA MET A 191 -16.29 20.28 2.55
C MET A 191 -16.18 19.64 1.15
N PRO A 192 -15.84 20.44 0.12
CA PRO A 192 -15.60 19.91 -1.21
C PRO A 192 -14.42 18.91 -1.17
N GLN A 193 -14.59 17.79 -1.88
CA GLN A 193 -13.51 16.82 -2.02
C GLN A 193 -12.41 17.43 -2.87
N PRO A 194 -11.14 17.38 -2.43
CA PRO A 194 -10.02 17.83 -3.24
C PRO A 194 -9.94 16.95 -4.48
N MET A 195 -9.95 17.57 -5.67
CA MET A 195 -9.68 16.87 -6.91
C MET A 195 -8.17 16.66 -7.00
N PHE A 196 -7.69 15.58 -6.39
CA PHE A 196 -6.31 15.16 -6.58
C PHE A 196 -6.15 14.48 -7.92
N THR A 197 -5.02 14.73 -8.57
CA THR A 197 -4.59 13.92 -9.70
C THR A 197 -4.46 12.49 -9.22
N LYS A 198 -5.33 11.60 -9.69
CA LYS A 198 -5.36 10.21 -9.25
C LYS A 198 -4.68 9.36 -10.30
N VAL A 199 -3.59 8.67 -9.92
CA VAL A 199 -2.95 7.66 -10.76
C VAL A 199 -3.53 6.29 -10.39
N VAL A 200 -4.37 5.72 -11.25
CA VAL A 200 -4.96 4.40 -10.99
C VAL A 200 -4.27 3.38 -11.88
N PRO A 201 -3.47 2.44 -11.34
CA PRO A 201 -3.03 1.30 -12.12
C PRO A 201 -4.26 0.47 -12.50
N TYR A 202 -4.33 0.03 -13.74
CA TYR A 202 -5.36 -0.89 -14.20
C TYR A 202 -4.70 -2.09 -14.88
N VAL A 203 -5.33 -3.24 -14.69
CA VAL A 203 -5.04 -4.46 -15.43
C VAL A 203 -6.33 -4.84 -16.11
N ASN A 204 -6.31 -4.91 -17.44
CA ASN A 204 -7.42 -5.38 -18.25
C ASN A 204 -7.02 -6.70 -18.92
N THR A 205 -7.84 -7.74 -18.76
CA THR A 205 -7.64 -9.00 -19.46
C THR A 205 -8.30 -8.93 -20.84
N ASN A 206 -7.58 -9.32 -21.88
CA ASN A 206 -8.13 -9.45 -23.22
C ASN A 206 -8.76 -10.85 -23.35
N ARG A 207 -9.86 -10.93 -24.12
CA ARG A 207 -10.54 -12.21 -24.40
C ARG A 207 -9.63 -13.24 -25.09
N ASP A 208 -8.59 -12.80 -25.78
CA ASP A 208 -7.66 -13.66 -26.52
C ASP A 208 -6.54 -14.27 -25.64
N GLY A 209 -6.70 -14.23 -24.31
CA GLY A 209 -5.69 -14.74 -23.38
C GLY A 209 -4.51 -13.79 -23.12
N GLY A 210 -4.52 -12.59 -23.71
CA GLY A 210 -3.57 -11.51 -23.41
C GLY A 210 -4.01 -10.62 -22.23
N GLY A 211 -3.14 -9.71 -21.80
CA GLY A 211 -3.46 -8.70 -20.78
C GLY A 211 -2.81 -7.36 -21.11
N THR A 212 -3.50 -6.27 -20.78
CA THR A 212 -2.96 -4.91 -20.86
C THR A 212 -2.88 -4.34 -19.46
N ALA A 213 -1.69 -3.90 -19.05
CA ALA A 213 -1.50 -3.15 -17.81
C ALA A 213 -1.12 -1.72 -18.14
N GLY A 214 -1.62 -0.76 -17.36
CA GLY A 214 -1.32 0.65 -17.57
C GLY A 214 -1.70 1.51 -16.38
N PHE A 215 -1.56 2.83 -16.54
CA PHE A 215 -1.94 3.82 -15.55
C PHE A 215 -2.97 4.79 -16.16
N VAL A 216 -4.05 5.05 -15.44
CA VAL A 216 -5.00 6.10 -15.79
C VAL A 216 -4.70 7.32 -14.92
N LEU A 217 -4.41 8.44 -15.58
CA LEU A 217 -4.29 9.75 -14.95
C LEU A 217 -5.64 10.46 -15.03
N ARG A 218 -6.25 10.80 -13.89
CA ARG A 218 -7.40 11.70 -13.83
C ARG A 218 -6.96 13.02 -13.24
N PHE A 219 -7.17 14.12 -13.97
CA PHE A 219 -6.93 15.48 -13.55
C PHE A 219 -8.25 16.26 -13.54
#